data_AF-A0A6P1DYB3-F1
#
_entry.id   AF-A0A6P1DYB3-F1
#
_cell.length_a   1.000
_cell.length_b   1.000
_cell.length_c   1.000
_cell.angle_alpha   90.00
_cell.angle_beta   90.00
_cell.angle_gamma   90.00
#
_symmetry.space_group_name_H-M   'P 1'
#
loop_
_entity.id
_entity.type
_entity.pdbx_description
1 polymer ?
#
loop_
_entity_poly.entity_id
_entity_poly.type
_entity_poly.pdbx_seq_one_letter_code
_entity_poly.pdbx_strand_id
1 'polypeptide(L)'
;MTLADVAAELSAAIGCTLRYAPVTPTGFAQTLTAQGLPGDLSASIAHLVAEVLDGRNAYLGDGVQRALGRPPRDVRDDARATAAAGVWDRDEVVA
;
A
#
# COMPACT_ATOMS: atom_id res chain seq x y z
N MET A 1 6.86 -6.66 -9.01
CA MET A 1 7.24 -5.74 -7.91
C MET A 1 6.66 -6.28 -6.62
N THR A 2 7.44 -6.32 -5.56
CA THR A 2 7.07 -6.77 -4.21
C THR A 2 6.72 -5.57 -3.31
N LEU A 3 6.15 -5.81 -2.12
CA LEU A 3 5.96 -4.75 -1.13
C LEU A 3 7.27 -4.15 -0.61
N ALA A 4 8.36 -4.92 -0.62
CA ALA A 4 9.70 -4.41 -0.31
C ALA A 4 10.20 -3.44 -1.38
N ASP A 5 9.96 -3.75 -2.66
CA ASP A 5 10.27 -2.83 -3.77
C ASP A 5 9.44 -1.55 -3.65
N VAL A 6 8.14 -1.65 -3.33
CA VAL A 6 7.28 -0.47 -3.09
C VAL A 6 7.84 0.39 -1.96
N ALA A 7 8.25 -0.21 -0.84
CA ALA A 7 8.85 0.52 0.27
C ALA A 7 10.14 1.25 -0.16
N ALA A 8 10.95 0.67 -1.05
CA ALA A 8 12.14 1.31 -1.59
C ALA A 8 11.79 2.51 -2.49
N GLU A 9 10.79 2.39 -3.37
CA GLU A 9 10.34 3.48 -4.24
C GLU A 9 9.72 4.64 -3.44
N LEU A 10 8.92 4.33 -2.41
CA LEU A 10 8.41 5.33 -1.47
C LEU A 10 9.55 5.99 -0.69
N SER A 11 10.56 5.24 -0.26
CA SER A 11 11.72 5.79 0.44
C SER A 11 12.46 6.81 -0.41
N ALA A 12 12.66 6.49 -1.69
CA ALA A 12 13.28 7.38 -2.66
C ALA A 12 12.44 8.64 -2.93
N ALA A 13 11.11 8.51 -3.00
CA ALA A 13 10.22 9.64 -3.23
C ALA A 13 10.09 10.59 -2.02
N ILE A 14 10.05 10.04 -0.81
CA ILE A 14 9.87 10.79 0.45
C ILE A 14 11.20 11.33 1.00
N GLY A 15 12.33 10.72 0.64
CA GLY A 15 13.64 11.03 1.23
C GLY A 15 13.83 10.47 2.64
N CYS A 16 13.05 9.44 3.03
CA CYS A 16 13.09 8.79 4.33
C CYS A 16 13.13 7.27 4.17
N THR A 17 14.01 6.58 4.89
CA THR A 17 14.12 5.12 4.79
C THR A 17 12.89 4.42 5.39
N LEU A 18 12.08 3.81 4.53
CA LEU A 18 10.99 2.91 4.90
C LEU A 18 11.43 1.46 4.71
N ARG A 19 10.93 0.58 5.58
CA ARG A 19 11.15 -0.87 5.47
C ARG A 19 9.81 -1.57 5.49
N TYR A 20 9.64 -2.50 4.55
CA TYR A 20 8.52 -3.42 4.60
C TYR A 20 8.68 -4.37 5.79
N ALA A 21 7.69 -4.40 6.67
CA ALA A 21 7.60 -5.32 7.78
C ALA A 21 6.35 -6.21 7.59
N PRO A 22 6.50 -7.50 7.26
CA PRO A 22 5.35 -8.39 7.15
C PRO A 22 4.71 -8.58 8.52
N VAL A 23 3.37 -8.60 8.55
CA VAL A 23 2.58 -8.83 9.75
C VAL A 23 1.63 -10.00 9.54
N THR A 24 1.26 -10.68 10.63
CA THR A 24 0.23 -11.72 10.56
C THR A 24 -1.15 -11.07 10.36
N PRO A 25 -2.14 -11.78 9.79
CA PRO A 25 -3.51 -11.25 9.66
C PRO A 25 -4.09 -10.80 11.01
N THR A 26 -3.85 -11.59 12.07
CA THR A 26 -4.26 -11.23 13.44
C THR A 26 -3.58 -9.96 13.92
N GLY A 27 -2.26 -9.82 13.72
CA GLY A 27 -1.52 -8.62 14.10
C GLY A 27 -1.99 -7.38 13.34
N PHE A 28 -2.33 -7.53 12.07
CA PHE A 28 -2.90 -6.46 11.26
C PHE A 28 -4.29 -6.03 11.78
N ALA A 29 -5.19 -6.97 12.06
CA ALA A 29 -6.50 -6.67 12.64
C ALA A 29 -6.39 -5.97 14.01
N GLN A 30 -5.46 -6.41 14.86
CA GLN A 30 -5.18 -5.77 16.15
C GLN A 30 -4.70 -4.33 15.97
N THR A 31 -3.83 -4.08 14.99
CA THR A 31 -3.34 -2.73 14.66
C THR A 31 -4.48 -1.82 14.23
N LEU A 32 -5.34 -2.28 13.31
CA LEU A 32 -6.51 -1.51 12.85
C LEU A 32 -7.48 -1.20 14.00
N THR A 33 -7.71 -2.16 14.89
CA THR A 33 -8.57 -1.97 16.07
C THR A 33 -7.97 -0.93 17.02
N ALA A 34 -6.66 -0.99 17.26
CA ALA A 34 -5.95 0.00 18.06
C ALA A 34 -6.00 1.41 17.45
N GLN A 35 -6.14 1.51 16.12
CA GLN A 35 -6.36 2.77 15.40
C GLN A 35 -7.82 3.24 15.38
N GLY A 36 -8.72 2.55 16.10
CA GLY A 36 -10.11 2.95 16.30
C GLY A 36 -11.13 2.32 15.35
N LEU A 37 -10.73 1.37 14.50
CA LEU A 37 -11.69 0.64 13.68
C LEU A 37 -12.47 -0.38 14.53
N PRO A 38 -13.77 -0.59 14.27
CA PRO A 38 -14.56 -1.64 14.91
C PRO A 38 -13.93 -3.03 14.69
N GLY A 39 -13.96 -3.90 15.70
CA GLY A 39 -13.31 -5.21 15.66
C GLY A 39 -13.73 -6.09 14.47
N ASP A 40 -15.03 -6.13 14.15
CA ASP A 40 -15.54 -6.90 13.02
C ASP A 40 -15.04 -6.36 11.66
N LEU A 41 -14.92 -5.03 11.54
CA LEU A 41 -14.36 -4.40 10.34
C LEU A 41 -12.86 -4.67 10.22
N SER A 42 -12.12 -4.53 11.32
CA SER A 42 -10.68 -4.86 11.37
C SER A 42 -10.41 -6.30 10.96
N ALA A 43 -11.21 -7.26 11.46
CA ALA A 43 -11.11 -8.66 11.09
C ALA A 43 -11.44 -8.89 9.61
N SER A 44 -12.49 -8.23 9.09
CA SER A 44 -12.89 -8.33 7.69
C SER A 44 -11.80 -7.80 6.74
N ILE A 45 -11.19 -6.65 7.07
CA ILE A 45 -10.09 -6.08 6.28
C ILE A 45 -8.87 -7.01 6.32
N ALA A 46 -8.50 -7.55 7.49
CA ALA A 46 -7.37 -8.46 7.61
C ALA A 46 -7.58 -9.76 6.81
N HIS A 47 -8.80 -10.30 6.83
CA HIS A 47 -9.15 -11.47 6.01
C HIS A 47 -9.05 -11.16 4.52
N LEU A 48 -9.60 -10.02 4.07
CA LEU A 48 -9.52 -9.60 2.66
C LEU A 48 -8.08 -9.47 2.18
N VAL A 49 -7.22 -8.81 2.97
CA VAL A 49 -5.80 -8.63 2.60
C VAL A 49 -5.08 -9.98 2.53
N ALA A 50 -5.36 -10.90 3.46
CA ALA A 50 -4.76 -12.23 3.45
C ALA A 50 -5.14 -13.03 2.19
N GLU A 51 -6.41 -12.98 1.78
CA GLU A 51 -6.90 -13.65 0.57
C GLU A 51 -6.37 -13.02 -0.72
N VAL A 52 -6.35 -11.68 -0.80
CA VAL A 52 -5.93 -10.96 -2.02
C VAL A 52 -4.42 -11.09 -2.26
N LEU A 53 -3.62 -11.15 -1.19
CA LEU A 53 -2.16 -11.19 -1.27
C LEU A 53 -1.57 -12.60 -1.11
N ASP A 54 -2.37 -13.65 -1.27
CA ASP A 54 -1.93 -15.04 -1.18
C ASP A 54 -1.16 -15.55 -2.42
N GLY A 55 -0.99 -14.69 -3.43
CA GLY A 55 -0.26 -14.97 -4.66
C GLY A 55 -1.13 -15.42 -5.83
N ARG A 56 -2.40 -15.79 -5.62
CA ARG A 56 -3.32 -16.16 -6.73
C ARG A 56 -3.51 -15.04 -7.73
N ASN A 57 -3.33 -13.78 -7.32
CA ASN A 57 -3.47 -12.58 -8.15
C ASN A 57 -2.14 -12.13 -8.79
N ALA A 58 -1.03 -12.85 -8.61
CA ALA A 58 0.30 -12.43 -9.04
C ALA A 58 0.57 -12.74 -10.53
N TYR A 59 -0.40 -12.44 -11.40
CA TYR A 59 -0.28 -12.58 -12.85
C TYR A 59 -0.66 -11.27 -13.54
N LEU A 60 -0.07 -11.03 -14.71
CA LEU A 60 -0.37 -9.85 -15.51
C LEU A 60 -1.62 -10.09 -16.37
N GLY A 61 -2.40 -9.03 -16.55
CA GLY A 61 -3.48 -8.95 -17.52
C GLY A 61 -3.49 -7.58 -18.18
N ASP A 62 -4.12 -7.46 -19.35
CA ASP A 62 -4.14 -6.23 -20.16
C ASP A 62 -5.53 -5.58 -20.26
N GLY A 63 -6.54 -6.13 -19.56
CA GLY A 63 -7.94 -5.71 -19.68
C GLY A 63 -8.15 -4.22 -19.41
N VAL A 64 -7.48 -3.65 -18.40
CA VAL A 64 -7.54 -2.21 -18.09
C VAL A 64 -6.91 -1.38 -19.21
N GLN A 65 -5.74 -1.78 -19.72
CA GLN A 65 -5.08 -1.10 -20.83
C GLN A 65 -5.95 -1.11 -22.09
N ARG A 66 -6.60 -2.24 -22.39
CA ARG A 66 -7.53 -2.38 -23.52
C ARG A 66 -8.77 -1.51 -23.36
N ALA A 67 -9.34 -1.45 -22.16
CA ALA A 67 -10.52 -0.63 -21.88
C ALA A 67 -10.24 0.87 -21.96
N LEU A 68 -9.05 1.30 -21.52
CA LEU A 68 -8.69 2.72 -21.43
C LEU A 68 -7.85 3.25 -22.60
N GLY A 69 -7.31 2.37 -23.45
CA GLY A 69 -6.48 2.76 -24.60
C GLY A 69 -5.12 3.36 -24.24
N ARG A 70 -4.65 3.17 -22.99
CA ARG A 70 -3.37 3.71 -22.49
C ARG A 70 -2.66 2.70 -21.58
N PRO A 71 -1.33 2.73 -21.46
CA PRO A 71 -0.61 1.83 -20.55
C PRO A 71 -0.99 2.08 -19.08
N PRO A 72 -0.85 1.05 -18.21
CA PRO A 72 -0.96 1.24 -16.77
C PRO A 72 0.08 2.25 -16.27
N ARG A 73 -0.26 3.01 -15.23
CA ARG A 73 0.68 3.91 -14.58
C ARG A 73 1.70 3.10 -13.78
N ASP A 74 2.97 3.49 -13.85
CA ASP A 74 4.03 2.90 -13.04
C ASP A 74 3.92 3.38 -11.58
N VAL A 75 4.13 2.49 -10.61
CA VAL A 75 4.04 2.83 -9.18
C VAL A 75 5.07 3.88 -8.78
N ARG A 76 6.22 3.94 -9.46
CA ARG A 76 7.27 4.95 -9.21
C ARG A 76 6.80 6.35 -9.59
N ASP A 77 6.08 6.45 -10.70
CA ASP A 77 5.51 7.72 -11.17
C ASP A 77 4.36 8.18 -10.26
N ASP A 78 3.64 7.23 -9.67
CA ASP A 78 2.63 7.52 -8.65
C ASP A 78 3.25 8.00 -7.34
N ALA A 79 4.23 7.27 -6.82
CA ALA A 79 4.96 7.62 -5.60
C ALA A 79 5.58 9.03 -5.67
N ARG A 80 6.23 9.38 -6.79
CA ARG A 80 6.80 10.71 -6.99
C ARG A 80 5.74 11.81 -7.02
N ALA A 81 4.63 11.58 -7.72
CA ALA A 81 3.56 12.57 -7.80
C ALA A 81 2.87 12.78 -6.45
N THR A 82 2.66 11.70 -5.68
CA THR A 82 2.04 11.77 -4.35
C THR A 82 2.96 12.45 -3.35
N ALA A 83 4.27 12.15 -3.36
CA ALA A 83 5.24 12.88 -2.56
C ALA A 83 5.27 14.39 -2.90
N ALA A 84 5.24 14.73 -4.19
CA ALA A 84 5.19 16.14 -4.63
C ALA A 84 3.90 16.86 -4.23
N ALA A 85 2.82 16.13 -3.93
CA ALA A 85 1.58 16.69 -3.41
C ALA A 85 1.62 17.00 -1.90
N GLY A 86 2.70 16.65 -1.20
CA GLY A 86 2.91 16.98 0.22
C GLY A 86 2.11 16.14 1.22
N VAL A 87 1.31 15.17 0.78
CA VAL A 87 0.46 14.35 1.68
C VAL A 87 1.25 13.43 2.62
N TRP A 88 2.56 13.31 2.42
CA TRP A 88 3.48 12.55 3.27
C TRP A 88 4.46 13.46 4.02
N ASP A 89 4.26 14.78 3.96
CA ASP A 89 5.08 15.72 4.72
C ASP A 89 4.88 15.47 6.21
N ARG A 90 5.99 15.23 6.90
CA ARG A 90 5.98 14.74 8.29
C ARG A 90 5.92 15.87 9.31
N ASP A 91 6.00 17.12 8.83
CA ASP A 91 6.04 18.32 9.68
C ASP A 91 4.65 18.70 10.22
N GLU A 92 3.56 18.07 9.75
CA GLU A 92 2.20 18.30 10.23
C GLU A 92 1.81 17.48 11.49
N VAL A 93 2.64 16.51 11.92
CA VAL A 93 2.32 15.60 13.06
C VAL A 93 3.02 16.01 14.36
N VAL A 94 3.39 17.28 14.51
CA VAL A 94 3.78 17.88 15.80
C VAL A 94 2.81 19.00 16.16
N ALA A 95 1.65 18.64 16.67
CA ALA A 95 0.77 19.49 17.49
C ALA A 95 -0.04 18.63 18.46
#